data_AF-A0A341EFS5-F1
#
_entry.id   AF-A0A341EFS5-F1
#
_cell.length_a   1.000
_cell.length_b   1.000
_cell.length_c   1.000
_cell.angle_alpha   90.00
_cell.angle_beta   90.00
_cell.angle_gamma   90.00
#
_symmetry.space_group_name_H-M   'P 1'
#
loop_
_entity.id
_entity.type
_entity.pdbx_description
1 polymer ?
#
loop_
_entity_poly.entity_id
_entity_poly.type
_entity_poly.pdbx_seq_one_letter_code
_entity_poly.pdbx_strand_id
1 'polypeptide(L)'
;MSNDLIAKAAIDRRLAEIITPVIEDMGFELVRVRLMSGKSTILQVMADRPDGGIEVDECAKISQAIGAVLDVEDPILDEYALEVSSPGIDRPLTRLKDFDAFEGYEAKIETTELIDGRRRFKGELAGVEGGEVLINVEEGTIGLQFDWLSDAKLVLTDDLIKEMLRQRKASGAIDENEFDDIETEESAEGDT
;
A
#
# COMPACT_ATOMS: atom_id res chain seq x y z
N MET A 1 12.96 -18.16 -5.69
CA MET A 1 12.99 -17.50 -4.37
C MET A 1 11.65 -16.81 -4.29
N SER A 2 10.82 -17.06 -3.27
CA SER A 2 9.51 -16.40 -3.21
C SER A 2 9.74 -14.91 -3.00
N ASN A 3 9.15 -14.06 -3.84
CA ASN A 3 9.20 -12.62 -3.62
C ASN A 3 8.41 -12.26 -2.35
N ASP A 4 9.05 -11.49 -1.46
CA ASP A 4 8.56 -11.18 -0.11
C ASP A 4 8.20 -9.69 0.03
N LEU A 5 7.67 -9.06 -1.03
CA LEU A 5 7.30 -7.62 -1.01
C LEU A 5 6.22 -7.30 0.03
N ILE A 6 5.27 -8.21 0.27
CA ILE A 6 4.25 -8.07 1.32
C ILE A 6 4.94 -7.96 2.69
N ALA A 7 5.97 -8.75 2.95
CA ALA A 7 6.60 -8.92 4.26
C ALA A 7 8.12 -9.17 4.12
N LYS A 8 8.95 -8.14 4.34
CA LYS A 8 10.39 -8.23 4.02
C LYS A 8 11.21 -8.89 5.12
N ALA A 9 11.01 -8.50 6.38
CA ALA A 9 11.78 -9.05 7.49
C ALA A 9 11.29 -10.47 7.84
N ALA A 10 12.16 -11.30 8.43
CA ALA A 10 11.78 -12.64 8.84
C ALA A 10 10.58 -12.65 9.81
N ILE A 11 10.52 -11.68 10.72
CA ILE A 11 9.38 -11.50 11.62
C ILE A 11 8.12 -11.04 10.87
N ASP A 12 8.24 -10.13 9.89
CA ASP A 12 7.10 -9.70 9.06
C ASP A 12 6.49 -10.89 8.32
N ARG A 13 7.31 -11.82 7.82
CA ARG A 13 6.84 -13.00 7.07
C ARG A 13 6.04 -13.93 7.97
N ARG A 14 6.54 -14.19 9.18
CA ARG A 14 5.80 -14.96 10.18
C ARG A 14 4.47 -14.29 10.54
N LEU A 15 4.48 -12.96 10.69
CA LEU A 15 3.26 -12.19 10.95
C LEU A 15 2.28 -12.26 9.77
N ALA A 16 2.77 -12.14 8.53
CA ALA A 16 1.94 -12.26 7.34
C ALA A 16 1.30 -13.65 7.21
N GLU A 17 2.02 -14.74 7.53
CA GLU A 17 1.47 -16.10 7.55
C GLU A 17 0.27 -16.25 8.51
N ILE A 18 0.32 -15.57 9.66
CA ILE A 18 -0.76 -15.56 10.66
C ILE A 18 -1.91 -14.64 10.21
N ILE A 19 -1.59 -13.46 9.67
CA ILE A 19 -2.55 -12.40 9.37
C ILE A 19 -3.32 -12.64 8.08
N THR A 20 -2.66 -13.15 7.04
CA THR A 20 -3.26 -13.36 5.70
C THR A 20 -4.57 -14.14 5.73
N PRO A 21 -4.66 -15.33 6.35
CA PRO A 21 -5.91 -16.10 6.34
C PRO A 21 -7.07 -15.36 7.01
N VAL A 22 -6.79 -14.57 8.06
CA VAL A 22 -7.82 -13.76 8.75
C VAL A 22 -8.37 -12.67 7.84
N ILE A 23 -7.48 -11.97 7.13
CA ILE A 23 -7.85 -10.92 6.18
C ILE A 23 -8.65 -11.49 5.00
N GLU A 24 -8.19 -12.62 4.45
CA GLU A 24 -8.83 -13.28 3.31
C GLU A 24 -10.22 -13.84 3.66
N ASP A 25 -10.40 -14.43 4.84
CA ASP A 25 -11.70 -14.91 5.34
C ASP A 25 -12.72 -13.77 5.48
N MET A 26 -12.25 -12.54 5.71
CA MET A 26 -13.08 -11.34 5.78
C MET A 26 -13.37 -10.74 4.39
N GLY A 27 -12.83 -11.31 3.31
CA GLY A 27 -13.01 -10.83 1.94
C GLY A 27 -12.10 -9.67 1.53
N PHE A 28 -11.03 -9.42 2.30
CA PHE A 28 -10.00 -8.46 1.99
C PHE A 28 -8.73 -9.16 1.52
N GLU A 29 -7.75 -8.37 1.15
CA GLU A 29 -6.45 -8.86 0.73
C GLU A 29 -5.35 -8.14 1.48
N LEU A 30 -4.34 -8.89 1.91
CA LEU A 30 -3.18 -8.31 2.55
C LEU A 30 -2.30 -7.63 1.49
N VAL A 31 -1.99 -6.36 1.71
CA VAL A 31 -1.10 -5.56 0.85
C VAL A 31 0.30 -5.51 1.44
N ARG A 32 0.44 -5.23 2.74
CA ARG A 32 1.76 -5.08 3.39
C ARG A 32 1.69 -5.36 4.88
N VAL A 33 2.73 -6.00 5.42
CA VAL A 33 3.00 -6.12 6.86
C VAL A 33 4.39 -5.62 7.18
N ARG A 34 4.52 -4.73 8.17
CA ARG A 34 5.82 -4.24 8.66
C ARG A 34 5.80 -4.10 10.17
N LEU A 35 6.74 -4.74 10.84
CA LEU A 35 7.08 -4.44 12.23
C LEU A 35 8.21 -3.40 12.25
N MET A 36 7.88 -2.18 12.67
CA MET A 36 8.82 -1.06 12.72
C MET A 36 9.18 -0.76 14.16
N SER A 37 10.47 -0.87 14.49
CA SER A 37 10.99 -0.51 15.80
C SER A 37 11.55 0.91 15.79
N GLY A 38 11.15 1.73 16.76
CA GLY A 38 11.60 3.10 16.92
C GLY A 38 11.50 3.55 18.38
N LYS A 39 10.96 4.75 18.63
CA LYS A 39 10.58 5.17 20.00
C LYS A 39 9.47 4.29 20.58
N SER A 40 8.58 3.84 19.70
CA SER A 40 7.56 2.82 19.94
C SER A 40 7.68 1.77 18.84
N THR A 41 7.28 0.54 19.14
CA THR A 41 7.14 -0.51 18.13
C THR A 41 5.75 -0.40 17.51
N ILE A 42 5.68 -0.45 16.18
CA ILE A 42 4.43 -0.39 15.43
C ILE A 42 4.37 -1.59 14.50
N LEU A 43 3.30 -2.38 14.63
CA LEU A 43 2.91 -3.38 13.64
C LEU A 43 1.93 -2.74 12.67
N GLN A 44 2.41 -2.39 11.48
CA GLN A 44 1.58 -1.84 10.43
C GLN A 44 1.10 -2.95 9.49
N VAL A 45 -0.21 -3.00 9.30
CA VAL A 45 -0.91 -3.88 8.37
C VAL A 45 -1.70 -3.04 7.39
N MET A 46 -1.34 -3.14 6.11
CA MET A 46 -2.12 -2.56 5.02
C MET A 46 -2.97 -3.65 4.39
N ALA A 47 -4.28 -3.43 4.33
CA ALA A 47 -5.23 -4.29 3.64
C ALA A 47 -5.92 -3.50 2.53
N ASP A 48 -6.45 -4.22 1.55
CA ASP A 48 -7.30 -3.62 0.52
C ASP A 48 -8.41 -4.58 0.11
N ARG A 49 -9.44 -4.08 -0.57
CA ARG A 49 -10.37 -4.97 -1.27
C ARG A 49 -9.79 -5.41 -2.61
N PRO A 50 -10.25 -6.55 -3.18
CA PRO A 50 -9.88 -6.94 -4.54
C PRO A 50 -10.22 -5.87 -5.60
N ASP A 51 -11.31 -5.14 -5.40
CA ASP A 51 -11.77 -4.02 -6.25
C ASP A 51 -11.27 -2.64 -5.78
N GLY A 52 -10.49 -2.61 -4.70
CA GLY A 52 -9.87 -1.41 -4.14
C GLY A 52 -10.77 -0.62 -3.17
N GLY A 53 -10.13 0.03 -2.22
CA GLY A 53 -10.78 0.86 -1.21
C GLY A 53 -11.18 0.06 0.03
N ILE A 54 -10.93 0.63 1.21
CA ILE A 54 -11.41 0.14 2.49
C ILE A 54 -11.83 1.36 3.31
N GLU A 55 -13.00 1.26 3.96
CA GLU A 55 -13.50 2.29 4.87
C GLU A 55 -12.93 2.16 6.29
N VAL A 56 -13.00 3.24 7.07
CA VAL A 56 -12.43 3.27 8.43
C VAL A 56 -13.03 2.19 9.33
N ASP A 57 -14.34 1.96 9.25
CA ASP A 57 -15.03 0.90 10.01
C ASP A 57 -14.54 -0.50 9.67
N GLU A 58 -14.12 -0.71 8.42
CA GLU A 58 -13.59 -1.98 7.96
C GLU A 58 -12.15 -2.20 8.46
N CYS A 59 -11.33 -1.14 8.45
CA CYS A 59 -10.03 -1.16 9.12
C CYS A 59 -10.18 -1.51 10.61
N ALA A 60 -11.19 -0.98 11.29
CA ALA A 60 -11.47 -1.29 12.69
C ALA A 60 -11.85 -2.77 12.90
N LYS A 61 -12.68 -3.35 12.02
CA LYS A 61 -13.03 -4.77 12.06
C LYS A 61 -11.81 -5.66 11.83
N ILE A 62 -10.99 -5.33 10.83
CA ILE A 62 -9.75 -6.06 10.53
C ILE A 62 -8.80 -5.99 11.73
N SER A 63 -8.63 -4.81 12.33
CA SER A 63 -7.80 -4.61 13.52
C SER A 63 -8.23 -5.49 14.69
N GLN A 64 -9.53 -5.56 14.98
CA GLN A 64 -10.06 -6.44 16.04
C GLN A 64 -9.82 -7.92 15.75
N ALA A 65 -10.07 -8.37 14.52
CA ALA A 65 -9.90 -9.76 14.13
C ALA A 65 -8.44 -10.21 14.18
N ILE A 66 -7.53 -9.40 13.62
CA ILE A 66 -6.09 -9.68 13.65
C ILE A 66 -5.57 -9.63 15.09
N GLY A 67 -5.97 -8.63 15.87
CA GLY A 67 -5.56 -8.50 17.27
C GLY A 67 -5.89 -9.76 18.08
N ALA A 68 -7.11 -10.29 17.94
CA ALA A 68 -7.53 -11.51 18.65
C ALA A 68 -6.68 -12.73 18.27
N VAL A 69 -6.25 -12.87 17.01
CA VAL A 69 -5.38 -13.97 16.59
C VAL A 69 -3.94 -13.76 17.06
N LEU A 70 -3.43 -12.54 17.01
CA LEU A 70 -2.10 -12.20 17.50
C LEU A 70 -1.99 -12.39 19.02
N ASP A 71 -3.06 -12.16 19.79
CA ASP A 71 -3.11 -12.43 21.23
C ASP A 71 -2.99 -13.93 21.56
N VAL A 72 -3.45 -14.81 20.65
CA VAL A 72 -3.39 -16.27 20.82
C VAL A 72 -2.05 -16.83 20.38
N GLU A 73 -1.56 -16.40 19.20
CA GLU A 73 -0.29 -16.87 18.63
C GLU A 73 0.94 -16.21 19.27
N ASP A 74 0.76 -15.03 19.87
CA ASP A 74 1.76 -14.20 20.56
C ASP A 74 3.16 -14.18 19.89
N PRO A 75 3.26 -13.79 18.60
CA PRO A 75 4.53 -13.87 17.88
C PRO A 75 5.52 -12.75 18.22
N ILE A 76 5.08 -11.68 18.89
CA ILE A 76 5.88 -10.49 19.23
C ILE A 76 5.92 -10.35 20.75
N LEU A 77 7.11 -10.49 21.34
CA LEU A 77 7.29 -10.49 22.80
C LEU A 77 7.24 -9.09 23.44
N ASP A 78 7.57 -8.06 22.67
CA ASP A 78 7.63 -6.68 23.14
C ASP A 78 6.31 -5.95 22.89
N GLU A 79 6.05 -4.90 23.67
CA GLU A 79 4.88 -4.03 23.47
C GLU A 79 4.92 -3.36 22.08
N TYR A 80 3.78 -3.35 21.40
CA TYR A 80 3.61 -2.71 20.10
C TYR A 80 2.23 -2.09 19.93
N ALA A 81 2.12 -1.10 19.06
CA ALA A 81 0.85 -0.58 18.57
C ALA A 81 0.47 -1.28 17.25
N LEU A 82 -0.76 -1.79 17.16
CA LEU A 82 -1.31 -2.31 15.91
C LEU A 82 -1.95 -1.17 15.09
N GLU A 83 -1.45 -0.95 13.90
CA GLU A 83 -1.99 0.01 12.93
C GLU A 83 -2.54 -0.73 11.72
N VAL A 84 -3.84 -0.58 11.46
CA VAL A 84 -4.50 -1.13 10.27
C VAL A 84 -4.99 0.01 9.39
N SER A 85 -4.63 -0.02 8.12
CA SER A 85 -5.01 1.01 7.15
C SER A 85 -5.19 0.45 5.74
N SER A 86 -5.81 1.24 4.87
CA SER A 86 -5.68 1.06 3.42
C SER A 86 -4.33 1.59 2.93
N PRO A 87 -3.82 1.11 1.78
CA PRO A 87 -2.54 1.59 1.23
C PRO A 87 -2.57 3.06 0.75
N GLY A 88 -3.77 3.62 0.48
CA GLY A 88 -3.92 5.01 0.04
C GLY A 88 -3.21 5.32 -1.30
N ILE A 89 -2.81 6.58 -1.47
CA ILE A 89 -2.20 7.10 -2.71
C ILE A 89 -0.69 6.80 -2.85
N ASP A 90 0.06 6.69 -1.75
CA ASP A 90 1.46 6.23 -1.75
C ASP A 90 1.51 4.69 -1.71
N ARG A 91 0.74 4.08 -2.62
CA ARG A 91 0.43 2.65 -2.62
C ARG A 91 1.70 1.81 -2.85
N PRO A 92 2.07 0.89 -1.94
CA PRO A 92 3.07 -0.12 -2.24
C PRO A 92 2.51 -1.15 -3.22
N LEU A 93 3.33 -1.55 -4.20
CA LEU A 93 3.00 -2.59 -5.17
C LEU A 93 3.69 -3.86 -4.72
N THR A 94 2.94 -4.82 -4.19
CA THR A 94 3.52 -5.99 -3.50
C THR A 94 3.14 -7.32 -4.13
N ARG A 95 2.20 -7.31 -5.07
CA ARG A 95 1.66 -8.50 -5.75
C ARG A 95 1.62 -8.24 -7.25
N LEU A 96 1.78 -9.26 -8.08
CA LEU A 96 1.74 -9.12 -9.55
C LEU A 96 0.50 -8.37 -10.04
N LYS A 97 -0.68 -8.70 -9.51
CA LYS A 97 -1.94 -8.02 -9.85
C LYS A 97 -1.95 -6.52 -9.53
N ASP A 98 -1.13 -6.06 -8.58
CA ASP A 98 -1.02 -4.62 -8.31
C ASP A 98 -0.35 -3.93 -9.51
N PHE A 99 0.63 -4.55 -10.16
CA PHE A 99 1.28 -3.96 -11.34
C PHE A 99 0.35 -3.93 -12.54
N ASP A 100 -0.49 -4.96 -12.73
CA ASP A 100 -1.53 -4.97 -13.77
C ASP A 100 -2.63 -3.94 -13.49
N ALA A 101 -3.12 -3.86 -12.24
CA ALA A 101 -4.20 -2.94 -11.87
C ALA A 101 -3.81 -1.46 -12.02
N PHE A 102 -2.51 -1.15 -11.95
CA PHE A 102 -1.98 0.20 -12.07
C PHE A 102 -1.14 0.40 -13.34
N GLU A 103 -1.36 -0.41 -14.38
CA GLU A 103 -0.82 -0.13 -15.72
C GLU A 103 -1.17 1.30 -16.16
N GLY A 104 -0.21 1.98 -16.79
CA GLY A 104 -0.34 3.38 -17.21
C GLY A 104 -0.03 4.40 -16.11
N TYR A 105 0.23 3.99 -14.87
CA TYR A 105 0.68 4.89 -13.80
C TYR A 105 2.20 4.83 -13.60
N GLU A 106 2.75 5.96 -13.17
CA GLU A 106 4.17 6.05 -12.83
C GLU A 106 4.46 5.30 -11.52
N ALA A 107 5.46 4.44 -11.54
CA ALA A 107 5.92 3.68 -10.40
C ALA A 107 7.44 3.83 -10.20
N LYS A 108 7.87 3.59 -8.98
CA LYS A 108 9.28 3.41 -8.63
C LYS A 108 9.48 1.97 -8.19
N ILE A 109 10.42 1.28 -8.83
CA ILE A 109 10.77 -0.11 -8.56
C ILE A 109 12.25 -0.17 -8.17
N GLU A 110 12.57 -0.88 -7.08
CA GLU A 110 13.94 -1.17 -6.66
C GLU A 110 14.20 -2.69 -6.74
N THR A 111 15.32 -3.10 -7.33
CA THR A 111 15.71 -4.52 -7.44
C THR A 111 16.82 -4.89 -6.47
N THR A 112 16.84 -6.17 -6.08
CA THR A 112 17.89 -6.74 -5.23
C THR A 112 19.23 -6.78 -5.98
N GLU A 113 19.19 -7.11 -7.26
CA GLU A 113 20.36 -7.24 -8.12
C GLU A 113 20.52 -6.04 -9.06
N LEU A 114 21.76 -5.82 -9.52
CA LEU A 114 22.08 -4.82 -10.53
C LEU A 114 21.58 -5.29 -11.90
N ILE A 115 20.76 -4.46 -12.54
CA ILE A 115 20.26 -4.66 -13.90
C ILE A 115 20.73 -3.46 -14.70
N ASP A 116 21.57 -3.71 -15.71
CA ASP A 116 22.19 -2.67 -16.55
C ASP A 116 22.86 -1.55 -15.75
N GLY A 117 23.54 -1.91 -14.66
CA GLY A 117 24.31 -0.97 -13.83
C GLY A 117 23.48 -0.14 -12.85
N ARG A 118 22.16 -0.36 -12.77
CA ARG A 118 21.28 0.30 -11.78
C ARG A 118 20.40 -0.69 -11.02
N ARG A 119 19.84 -0.22 -9.92
CA ARG A 119 18.90 -0.99 -9.06
C ARG A 119 17.57 -0.28 -8.85
N ARG A 120 17.41 0.90 -9.45
CA ARG A 120 16.25 1.77 -9.26
C ARG A 120 15.73 2.15 -10.62
N PHE A 121 14.45 1.88 -10.83
CA PHE A 121 13.72 2.12 -12.04
C PHE A 121 12.56 3.04 -11.68
N LYS A 122 12.34 4.04 -12.52
CA LYS A 122 11.24 4.98 -12.38
C LYS A 122 10.66 5.19 -13.76
N GLY A 123 9.36 5.00 -13.89
CA GLY A 123 8.71 4.97 -15.20
C GLY A 123 7.26 4.54 -15.11
N GLU A 124 6.59 4.54 -16.25
CA GLU A 124 5.20 4.13 -16.37
C GLU A 124 5.10 2.60 -16.39
N LEU A 125 4.18 2.03 -15.63
CA LEU A 125 3.89 0.60 -15.68
C LEU A 125 3.26 0.23 -17.02
N ALA A 126 3.78 -0.83 -17.65
CA ALA A 126 3.34 -1.34 -18.94
C ALA A 126 2.75 -2.76 -18.84
N GLY A 127 2.20 -3.10 -17.67
CA GLY A 127 1.57 -4.39 -17.35
C GLY A 127 2.56 -5.47 -16.90
N VAL A 128 2.06 -6.71 -16.82
CA VAL A 128 2.85 -7.90 -16.48
C VAL A 128 2.80 -8.92 -17.62
N GLU A 129 3.97 -9.45 -18.00
CA GLU A 129 4.07 -10.53 -18.99
C GLU A 129 4.98 -11.65 -18.47
N GLY A 130 4.49 -12.89 -18.43
CA GLY A 130 5.33 -14.05 -18.09
C GLY A 130 5.99 -14.02 -16.70
N GLY A 131 5.43 -13.25 -15.75
CA GLY A 131 6.02 -13.03 -14.41
C GLY A 131 7.00 -11.85 -14.35
N GLU A 132 7.18 -11.12 -15.45
CA GLU A 132 7.94 -9.87 -15.50
C GLU A 132 7.00 -8.68 -15.36
N VAL A 133 7.40 -7.74 -14.51
CA VAL A 133 6.80 -6.40 -14.45
C VAL A 133 7.43 -5.56 -15.53
N LEU A 134 6.62 -5.05 -16.46
CA LEU A 134 7.07 -4.19 -17.53
C LEU A 134 7.03 -2.72 -17.09
N ILE A 135 8.12 -1.98 -17.30
CA ILE A 135 8.21 -0.56 -16.98
C ILE A 135 8.83 0.24 -18.14
N ASN A 136 8.15 1.30 -18.56
CA ASN A 136 8.60 2.25 -19.57
C ASN A 136 9.53 3.28 -18.92
N VAL A 137 10.82 3.20 -19.25
CA VAL A 137 11.86 4.14 -18.84
C VAL A 137 12.37 4.92 -20.06
N GLU A 138 13.24 5.91 -19.85
CA GLU A 138 13.80 6.72 -20.94
C GLU A 138 14.49 5.88 -22.03
N GLU A 139 15.07 4.75 -21.66
CA GLU A 139 15.78 3.84 -22.58
C GLU A 139 14.86 2.84 -23.32
N GLY A 140 13.57 2.79 -22.99
CA GLY A 140 12.58 1.87 -23.56
C GLY A 140 11.80 1.09 -22.49
N THR A 141 11.08 0.05 -22.91
CA THR A 141 10.38 -0.85 -21.99
C THR A 141 11.33 -1.92 -21.47
N ILE A 142 11.44 -2.05 -20.15
CA ILE A 142 12.25 -3.06 -19.48
C ILE A 142 11.33 -4.05 -18.76
N GLY A 143 11.59 -5.35 -18.95
CA GLY A 143 10.98 -6.41 -18.16
C GLY A 143 11.82 -6.73 -16.92
N LEU A 144 11.22 -6.66 -15.75
CA LEU A 144 11.84 -6.98 -14.47
C LEU A 144 11.15 -8.22 -13.89
N GLN A 145 11.87 -9.34 -13.77
CA GLN A 145 11.31 -10.52 -13.11
C GLN A 145 10.82 -10.14 -11.71
N PHE A 146 9.59 -10.53 -11.39
CA PHE A 146 8.97 -10.14 -10.12
C PHE A 146 9.84 -10.53 -8.92
N ASP A 147 10.45 -11.72 -8.95
CA ASP A 147 11.35 -12.22 -7.89
C ASP A 147 12.61 -11.35 -7.66
N TRP A 148 12.96 -10.45 -8.58
CA TRP A 148 14.09 -9.54 -8.39
C TRP A 148 13.71 -8.28 -7.59
N LEU A 149 12.42 -7.96 -7.51
CA LEU A 149 11.95 -6.74 -6.87
C LEU A 149 12.18 -6.81 -5.37
N SER A 150 12.81 -5.76 -4.86
CA SER A 150 13.05 -5.54 -3.44
C SER A 150 12.15 -4.47 -2.85
N ASP A 151 11.61 -3.56 -3.68
CA ASP A 151 10.64 -2.55 -3.31
C ASP A 151 9.90 -2.07 -4.55
N ALA A 152 8.62 -1.71 -4.41
CA ALA A 152 7.88 -1.06 -5.48
C ALA A 152 6.73 -0.25 -4.91
N LYS A 153 6.48 0.92 -5.49
CA LYS A 153 5.35 1.78 -5.13
C LYS A 153 4.96 2.72 -6.26
N LEU A 154 3.72 3.19 -6.23
CA LEU A 154 3.28 4.27 -7.12
C LEU A 154 4.00 5.57 -6.79
N VAL A 155 4.23 6.37 -7.83
CA VAL A 155 4.67 7.75 -7.69
C VAL A 155 3.44 8.63 -7.64
N LEU A 156 3.42 9.53 -6.64
CA LEU A 156 2.34 10.48 -6.47
C LEU A 156 2.40 11.56 -7.56
N THR A 157 1.73 11.31 -8.68
CA THR A 157 1.56 12.25 -9.79
C THR A 157 0.20 12.94 -9.73
N ASP A 158 0.06 14.10 -10.38
CA ASP A 158 -1.21 14.82 -10.45
C ASP A 158 -2.33 13.99 -11.06
N ASP A 159 -2.00 13.16 -12.05
CA ASP A 159 -2.99 12.32 -12.73
C ASP A 159 -3.43 11.15 -11.85
N LEU A 160 -2.52 10.57 -11.06
CA LEU A 160 -2.87 9.60 -10.03
C LEU A 160 -3.77 10.22 -8.95
N ILE A 161 -3.43 11.42 -8.48
CA ILE A 161 -4.25 12.14 -7.47
C ILE A 161 -5.66 12.37 -8.00
N LYS A 162 -5.79 12.89 -9.23
CA LYS A 162 -7.10 13.16 -9.85
C LYS A 162 -7.93 11.90 -9.98
N GLU A 163 -7.32 10.78 -10.39
CA GLU A 163 -8.05 9.53 -10.54
C GLU A 163 -8.49 8.97 -9.20
N MET A 164 -7.62 8.94 -8.20
CA MET A 164 -7.94 8.44 -6.86
C MET A 164 -9.08 9.25 -6.21
N LEU A 165 -9.10 10.57 -6.40
CA LEU A 165 -10.20 11.43 -5.95
C LEU A 165 -11.52 11.13 -6.69
N ARG A 166 -11.45 10.87 -8.00
CA ARG A 166 -12.64 10.49 -8.79
C ARG A 166 -13.22 9.15 -8.34
N GLN A 167 -12.36 8.15 -8.12
CA GLN A 167 -12.79 6.83 -7.67
C GLN A 167 -13.44 6.89 -6.29
N ARG A 168 -12.86 7.64 -5.34
CA ARG A 168 -13.51 7.89 -4.03
C ARG A 168 -14.89 8.53 -4.19
N LYS A 169 -15.01 9.56 -5.01
CA LYS A 169 -16.31 10.21 -5.26
C LYS A 169 -17.33 9.25 -5.89
N ALA A 170 -16.90 8.39 -6.82
CA ALA A 170 -17.76 7.40 -7.46
C ALA A 170 -18.22 6.29 -6.50
N SER A 171 -17.38 5.89 -5.55
CA SER A 171 -17.69 4.88 -4.53
C SER A 171 -18.70 5.33 -3.47
N GLY A 172 -19.02 6.62 -3.40
CA GLY A 172 -19.91 7.18 -2.38
C GLY A 172 -19.26 7.39 -1.01
N ALA A 173 -17.94 7.20 -0.89
CA ALA A 173 -17.16 7.41 0.34
C ALA A 173 -16.99 8.90 0.73
N ILE A 174 -17.54 9.83 -0.06
CA ILE A 174 -17.57 11.26 0.25
C ILE A 174 -19.03 11.70 0.15
N ASP A 175 -19.71 11.85 1.30
CA ASP A 175 -20.96 12.61 1.37
C ASP A 175 -20.62 14.09 1.48
N GLU A 176 -20.80 14.84 0.40
CA GLU A 176 -20.60 16.30 0.38
C GLU A 176 -21.52 17.03 1.39
N ASN A 177 -22.55 16.36 1.93
CA ASN A 177 -23.45 16.91 2.94
C ASN A 177 -23.00 16.66 4.39
N GLU A 178 -21.96 15.84 4.62
CA GLU A 178 -21.40 15.59 5.96
C GLU A 178 -20.28 16.56 6.35
N PHE A 179 -19.85 17.42 5.43
CA PHE A 179 -18.84 18.45 5.71
C PHE A 179 -19.54 19.79 5.92
N ASP A 180 -19.30 20.41 7.09
CA ASP A 180 -19.71 21.80 7.34
C ASP A 180 -18.99 22.75 6.36
N ASP A 181 -19.69 23.80 5.93
CA ASP A 181 -19.12 24.87 5.12
C ASP A 181 -17.83 25.40 5.75
N ILE A 182 -16.77 25.53 4.95
CA ILE A 182 -15.49 26.11 5.41
C ILE A 182 -15.73 27.59 5.70
N GLU A 183 -15.93 27.94 6.98
CA GLU A 183 -15.89 29.33 7.42
C GLU A 183 -14.43 29.83 7.39
N THR A 184 -14.08 30.53 6.32
CA THR A 184 -12.85 31.32 6.29
C THR A 184 -13.06 32.59 7.11
N GLU A 185 -12.47 32.66 8.31
CA GLU A 185 -12.35 33.94 9.03
C GLU A 185 -11.44 34.87 8.21
N GLU A 186 -12.03 35.83 7.50
CA GLU A 186 -11.30 36.99 7.00
C GLU A 186 -10.74 37.72 8.23
N SER A 187 -9.44 37.56 8.46
CA SER A 187 -8.71 38.38 9.42
C SER A 187 -8.83 39.83 8.94
N ALA A 188 -9.68 40.60 9.61
CA ALA A 188 -9.85 42.01 9.35
C ALA A 188 -8.48 42.71 9.39
N GLU A 189 -8.08 43.30 8.27
CA GLU A 189 -6.98 44.25 8.20
C GLU A 189 -7.29 45.39 9.18
N GLY A 190 -6.57 45.39 10.31
CA GLY A 190 -6.59 46.50 11.26
C GLY A 190 -5.89 47.71 10.65
N ASP A 191 -6.69 48.66 10.19
CA ASP A 191 -6.31 50.03 9.88
C ASP A 191 -5.81 50.72 11.18
N THR A 192 -4.51 51.02 11.28
CA THR A 192 -3.93 52.15 12.05
C THR A 192 -2.52 52.45 11.58
#